data_AF-A0A8S3EWH7-F1
#
_entry.id   AF-A0A8S3EWH7-F1
#
_cell.length_a   1.000
_cell.length_b   1.000
_cell.length_c   1.000
_cell.angle_alpha   90.00
_cell.angle_beta   90.00
_cell.angle_gamma   90.00
#
_symmetry.space_group_name_H-M   'P 1'
#
loop_
_entity.id
_entity.type
_entity.pdbx_description
1 polymer ?
#
loop_
_entity_poly.entity_id
_entity_poly.type
_entity_poly.pdbx_seq_one_letter_code
_entity_poly.pdbx_strand_id
1 'polypeptide(L)'
;AANGISFYLKPNWSKVREFEVWIAAASQVTFSLSVGFGAILGYASFNKFKSNYLRDCLIVTACDCFTSVFAGFAVFPILGFMSYKTGLPVDQVAKAGPGLAFIAYPQALSIMPGGPFWAVTFFFMLLTLGLDSQFALSDVTISGLLDNFSGLRRYKPFVIIGYCVVCFLLALPMCAPGGIYLFTLMNEYSANLSVIVCGFFEFIIIAYIYG
;
A
#
# COMPACT_ATOMS: atom_id res chain seq x y z
N ALA A 1 5.74 -25.35 -3.32
CA ALA A 1 4.37 -24.90 -3.03
C ALA A 1 3.95 -25.21 -1.58
N ALA A 2 3.75 -26.49 -1.21
CA ALA A 2 3.25 -26.87 0.13
C ALA A 2 4.08 -26.29 1.30
N ASN A 3 5.41 -26.32 1.22
CA ASN A 3 6.29 -25.74 2.24
C ASN A 3 6.09 -24.22 2.42
N GLY A 4 5.80 -23.50 1.33
CA GLY A 4 5.53 -22.06 1.38
C GLY A 4 4.21 -21.74 2.05
N ILE A 5 3.14 -22.47 1.70
CA ILE A 5 1.82 -22.33 2.35
C ILE A 5 1.90 -22.70 3.83
N SER A 6 2.62 -23.78 4.15
CA SER A 6 2.88 -24.17 5.54
C SER A 6 3.59 -23.05 6.28
N PHE A 7 4.62 -22.43 5.70
CA PHE A 7 5.29 -21.28 6.31
C PHE A 7 4.35 -20.07 6.50
N TYR A 8 3.48 -19.78 5.54
CA TYR A 8 2.51 -18.68 5.61
C TYR A 8 1.50 -18.84 6.75
N LEU A 9 0.93 -20.03 6.90
CA LEU A 9 -0.21 -20.27 7.79
C LEU A 9 0.16 -20.90 9.12
N LYS A 10 1.40 -21.36 9.31
CA LYS A 10 1.82 -22.04 10.54
C LYS A 10 1.69 -21.06 11.73
N PRO A 11 0.73 -21.28 12.64
CA PRO A 11 0.49 -20.34 13.73
C PRO A 11 1.63 -20.42 14.74
N ASN A 12 2.07 -19.26 15.21
CA ASN A 12 2.97 -19.16 16.34
C ASN A 12 2.28 -18.39 17.49
N TRP A 13 1.66 -19.15 18.39
CA TRP A 13 0.88 -18.58 19.50
C TRP A 13 1.72 -17.79 20.51
N SER A 14 3.04 -18.01 20.57
CA SER A 14 3.90 -17.20 21.43
C SER A 14 3.99 -15.76 20.92
N LYS A 15 3.96 -15.56 19.59
CA LYS A 15 4.02 -14.24 18.95
C LYS A 15 2.81 -13.37 19.26
N VAL A 16 1.64 -13.96 19.49
CA VAL A 16 0.42 -13.22 19.84
C VAL A 16 0.56 -12.48 21.19
N ARG A 17 1.46 -12.94 22.07
CA ARG A 17 1.74 -12.27 23.35
C ARG A 17 2.71 -11.10 23.22
N GLU A 18 3.38 -10.96 22.08
CA GLU A 18 4.35 -9.89 21.85
C GLU A 18 3.61 -8.62 21.43
N PHE A 19 3.85 -7.53 22.15
CA PHE A 19 3.21 -6.24 21.88
C PHE A 19 3.53 -5.69 20.48
N GLU A 20 4.73 -5.95 19.99
CA GLU A 20 5.19 -5.54 18.66
C GLU A 20 4.31 -6.10 17.52
N VAL A 21 3.76 -7.31 17.69
CA VAL A 21 2.87 -7.92 16.69
C VAL A 21 1.55 -7.17 16.58
N TRP A 22 1.05 -6.64 17.69
CA TRP A 22 -0.18 -5.84 17.71
C TRP A 22 0.03 -4.45 17.13
N ILE A 23 1.18 -3.82 17.40
CA ILE A 23 1.55 -2.56 16.74
C ILE A 23 1.63 -2.77 15.23
N ALA A 24 2.34 -3.81 14.78
CA ALA A 24 2.47 -4.11 13.36
C ALA A 24 1.11 -4.38 12.71
N ALA A 25 0.22 -5.13 13.37
CA ALA A 25 -1.13 -5.39 12.88
C ALA A 25 -1.98 -4.12 12.78
N ALA A 26 -1.96 -3.27 13.81
CA ALA A 26 -2.69 -2.01 13.83
C ALA A 26 -2.19 -1.07 12.71
N SER A 27 -0.87 -0.87 12.61
CA SER A 27 -0.27 -0.08 11.54
C SER A 27 -0.63 -0.64 10.17
N GLN A 28 -0.52 -1.96 9.96
CA GLN A 28 -0.87 -2.59 8.69
C GLN A 28 -2.32 -2.31 8.30
N VAL A 29 -3.28 -2.44 9.21
CA VAL A 29 -4.70 -2.17 8.92
C VAL A 29 -4.93 -0.69 8.60
N THR A 30 -4.34 0.23 9.37
CA THR A 30 -4.45 1.67 9.14
C THR A 30 -3.88 2.08 7.77
N PHE A 31 -2.70 1.57 7.41
CA PHE A 31 -2.08 1.84 6.12
C PHE A 31 -2.79 1.17 4.95
N SER A 32 -3.23 -0.09 5.11
CA SER A 32 -3.94 -0.84 4.06
C SER A 32 -5.23 -0.12 3.66
N LEU A 33 -6.00 0.34 4.65
CA LEU A 33 -7.24 1.09 4.41
C LEU A 33 -7.01 2.58 4.16
N SER A 34 -5.77 3.09 4.19
CA SER A 34 -5.46 4.52 4.02
C SER A 34 -6.24 5.46 4.96
N VAL A 35 -6.48 5.02 6.20
CA VAL A 35 -7.18 5.84 7.20
C VAL A 35 -6.28 6.99 7.64
N GLY A 36 -6.82 8.21 7.73
CA GLY A 36 -6.08 9.42 8.10
C GLY A 36 -5.30 10.10 6.96
N PHE A 37 -5.32 9.54 5.75
CA PHE A 37 -4.74 10.18 4.55
C PHE A 37 -5.72 11.16 3.86
N GLY A 38 -6.96 11.26 4.34
CA GLY A 38 -8.02 12.05 3.71
C GLY A 38 -8.60 11.46 2.43
N ALA A 39 -8.03 10.39 1.87
CA ALA A 39 -8.48 9.79 0.61
C ALA A 39 -9.92 9.27 0.67
N ILE A 40 -10.25 8.53 1.73
CA ILE A 40 -11.60 8.04 1.98
C ILE A 40 -12.57 9.21 2.15
N LEU A 41 -12.19 10.26 2.89
CA LEU A 41 -13.01 11.44 3.09
C LEU A 41 -13.28 12.18 1.77
N GLY A 42 -12.24 12.36 0.96
CA GLY A 42 -12.34 12.97 -0.36
C GLY A 42 -13.27 12.20 -1.28
N TYR A 43 -13.14 10.87 -1.37
CA TYR A 43 -14.05 10.06 -2.17
C TYR A 43 -15.48 10.01 -1.62
N ALA A 44 -15.63 9.94 -0.30
CA ALA A 44 -16.95 10.01 0.33
C ALA A 44 -17.65 11.35 0.06
N SER A 45 -16.91 12.45 -0.13
CA SER A 45 -17.49 13.76 -0.45
C SER A 45 -18.20 13.80 -1.81
N PHE A 46 -17.83 12.91 -2.74
CA PHE A 46 -18.48 12.79 -4.05
C PHE A 46 -19.71 11.87 -4.03
N ASN A 47 -19.98 11.18 -2.91
CA ASN A 47 -21.14 10.30 -2.81
C ASN A 47 -22.45 11.10 -2.75
N LYS A 48 -23.54 10.44 -3.18
CA LYS A 48 -24.89 10.96 -2.96
C LYS A 48 -25.17 10.99 -1.45
N PHE A 49 -25.83 12.05 -0.98
CA PHE A 49 -26.11 12.26 0.45
C PHE A 49 -26.84 11.09 1.13
N LYS A 50 -27.70 10.36 0.41
CA LYS A 50 -28.46 9.20 0.93
C LYS A 50 -27.84 7.84 0.54
N SER A 51 -26.55 7.78 0.20
CA SER A 51 -25.89 6.50 -0.07
C SER A 51 -25.76 5.66 1.20
N ASN A 52 -25.78 4.34 1.06
CA ASN A 52 -25.56 3.42 2.18
C ASN A 52 -24.05 3.26 2.45
N TYR A 53 -23.48 4.26 3.12
CA TYR A 53 -22.05 4.29 3.42
C TYR A 53 -21.58 3.08 4.25
N LEU A 54 -22.43 2.56 5.16
CA LEU A 54 -22.07 1.41 5.98
C LEU A 54 -21.85 0.16 5.14
N ARG A 55 -22.73 -0.09 4.16
CA ARG A 55 -22.56 -1.20 3.21
C ARG A 55 -21.27 -1.03 2.41
N ASP A 56 -21.02 0.16 1.90
CA ASP A 56 -19.84 0.44 1.07
C ASP A 56 -18.54 0.23 1.88
N CYS A 57 -18.49 0.75 3.12
CA CYS A 57 -17.37 0.54 4.04
C CYS A 57 -17.12 -0.96 4.32
N LEU A 58 -18.17 -1.73 4.64
CA LEU A 58 -18.02 -3.16 4.91
C LEU A 58 -17.51 -3.94 3.69
N ILE A 59 -18.00 -3.61 2.49
CA ILE A 59 -17.54 -4.24 1.25
C ILE A 59 -16.07 -3.91 0.99
N VAL A 60 -15.69 -2.63 1.08
CA VAL A 60 -14.30 -2.19 0.84
C VAL A 60 -13.34 -2.87 1.82
N THR A 61 -13.64 -2.86 3.12
CA THR A 61 -12.79 -3.51 4.12
C THR A 61 -12.70 -5.03 3.91
N ALA A 62 -13.80 -5.69 3.58
CA ALA A 62 -13.79 -7.12 3.32
C ALA A 62 -12.97 -7.47 2.06
N CYS A 63 -13.11 -6.69 0.98
CA CYS A 63 -12.34 -6.85 -0.25
C CYS A 63 -10.84 -6.62 -0.01
N ASP A 64 -10.46 -5.61 0.76
CA ASP A 64 -9.07 -5.32 1.12
C ASP A 64 -8.42 -6.49 1.88
N CYS A 65 -9.09 -6.96 2.93
CA CYS A 65 -8.65 -8.12 3.71
C CYS A 65 -8.55 -9.39 2.86
N PHE A 66 -9.58 -9.67 2.04
CA PHE A 66 -9.58 -10.82 1.15
C PHE A 66 -8.44 -10.78 0.15
N THR A 67 -8.19 -9.63 -0.46
CA THR A 67 -7.13 -9.44 -1.45
C THR A 67 -5.77 -9.64 -0.82
N SER A 68 -5.54 -9.15 0.40
CA SER A 68 -4.29 -9.36 1.14
C SER A 68 -4.03 -10.84 1.46
N VAL A 69 -5.06 -11.56 1.91
CA VAL A 69 -4.95 -13.01 2.16
C VAL A 69 -4.72 -13.77 0.86
N PHE A 70 -5.46 -13.46 -0.20
CA PHE A 70 -5.30 -14.06 -1.51
C PHE A 70 -3.90 -13.82 -2.10
N ALA A 71 -3.37 -12.59 -1.96
CA ALA A 71 -2.00 -12.26 -2.35
C ALA A 71 -0.98 -13.10 -1.57
N GLY A 72 -1.20 -13.35 -0.28
CA GLY A 72 -0.39 -14.30 0.50
C GLY A 72 -0.35 -15.70 -0.12
N PHE A 73 -1.50 -16.22 -0.54
CA PHE A 73 -1.57 -17.50 -1.26
C PHE A 73 -0.94 -17.48 -2.65
N ALA A 74 -0.81 -16.33 -3.30
CA ALA A 74 -0.05 -16.19 -4.54
C ALA A 74 1.47 -16.11 -4.28
N VAL A 75 1.87 -15.44 -3.21
CA VAL A 75 3.27 -15.15 -2.86
C VAL A 75 4.01 -16.33 -2.27
N PHE A 76 3.48 -16.88 -1.19
CA PHE A 76 4.22 -17.85 -0.40
C PHE A 76 4.52 -19.17 -1.13
N PRO A 77 3.67 -19.71 -2.03
CA PRO A 77 4.03 -20.90 -2.82
C PRO A 77 5.23 -20.68 -3.75
N ILE A 78 5.37 -19.48 -4.32
CA ILE A 78 6.48 -19.09 -5.19
C ILE A 78 7.77 -19.01 -4.37
N LEU A 79 7.72 -18.37 -3.20
CA LEU A 79 8.85 -18.35 -2.26
C LEU A 79 9.23 -19.74 -1.76
N GLY A 80 8.24 -20.60 -1.50
CA GLY A 80 8.47 -22.00 -1.14
C GLY A 80 9.07 -22.83 -2.27
N PHE A 81 8.74 -22.52 -3.54
CA PHE A 81 9.39 -23.12 -4.70
C PHE A 81 10.84 -22.65 -4.84
N MET A 82 11.09 -21.35 -4.65
CA MET A 82 12.43 -20.79 -4.63
C MET A 82 13.29 -21.42 -3.53
N SER A 83 12.77 -21.49 -2.30
CA SER A 83 13.41 -22.16 -1.16
C SER A 83 13.79 -23.62 -1.47
N TYR A 84 12.88 -24.37 -2.10
CA TYR A 84 13.16 -25.74 -2.52
C TYR A 84 14.28 -25.83 -3.57
N LYS A 85 14.35 -24.87 -4.50
CA LYS A 85 15.35 -24.87 -5.59
C LYS A 85 16.71 -24.35 -5.15
N THR A 86 16.78 -23.39 -4.25
CA THR A 86 18.02 -22.80 -3.76
C THR A 86 18.57 -23.51 -2.51
N GLY A 87 17.76 -24.32 -1.84
CA GLY A 87 18.11 -24.96 -0.57
C GLY A 87 18.13 -24.01 0.62
N LEU A 88 17.75 -22.73 0.42
CA LEU A 88 17.68 -21.72 1.48
C LEU A 88 16.32 -21.75 2.16
N PRO A 89 16.23 -21.48 3.47
CA PRO A 89 14.95 -21.43 4.18
C PRO A 89 14.10 -20.23 3.73
N VAL A 90 12.77 -20.33 3.90
CA VAL A 90 11.79 -19.37 3.35
C VAL A 90 11.98 -17.95 3.92
N ASP A 91 12.36 -17.84 5.19
CA ASP A 91 12.66 -16.59 5.89
C ASP A 91 13.82 -15.80 5.24
N GLN A 92 14.82 -16.48 4.70
CA GLN A 92 15.96 -15.83 4.04
C GLN A 92 15.63 -15.32 2.63
N VAL A 93 14.69 -15.97 1.94
CA VAL A 93 14.21 -15.54 0.61
C VAL A 93 13.04 -14.54 0.70
N ALA A 94 12.34 -14.49 1.83
CA ALA A 94 11.19 -13.62 2.09
C ALA A 94 11.58 -12.31 2.81
N LYS A 95 12.54 -11.55 2.28
CA LYS A 95 12.88 -10.23 2.86
C LYS A 95 11.80 -9.21 2.51
N ALA A 96 11.17 -8.61 3.52
CA ALA A 96 10.12 -7.60 3.37
C ALA A 96 10.57 -6.36 2.57
N GLY A 97 9.60 -5.60 2.07
CA GLY A 97 9.82 -4.36 1.31
C GLY A 97 10.08 -4.59 -0.19
N PRO A 98 10.60 -3.56 -0.90
CA PRO A 98 10.79 -3.60 -2.35
C PRO A 98 11.66 -4.78 -2.83
N GLY A 99 12.60 -5.24 -2.00
CA GLY A 99 13.46 -6.38 -2.31
C GLY A 99 12.68 -7.68 -2.56
N LEU A 100 11.52 -7.88 -1.91
CA LEU A 100 10.68 -9.04 -2.16
C LEU A 100 10.19 -9.07 -3.62
N ALA A 101 9.62 -7.96 -4.06
CA ALA A 101 9.00 -7.82 -5.37
C ALA A 101 10.01 -7.66 -6.51
N PHE A 102 11.16 -7.01 -6.27
CA PHE A 102 12.12 -6.67 -7.31
C PHE A 102 13.39 -7.54 -7.33
N ILE A 103 13.61 -8.39 -6.32
CA ILE A 103 14.78 -9.30 -6.28
C ILE A 103 14.31 -10.76 -6.15
N ALA A 104 13.64 -11.10 -5.04
CA ALA A 104 13.27 -12.49 -4.76
C ALA A 104 12.28 -13.04 -5.79
N TYR A 105 11.25 -12.27 -6.13
CA TYR A 105 10.24 -12.67 -7.10
C TYR A 105 10.77 -12.88 -8.52
N PRO A 106 11.49 -11.92 -9.13
CA PRO A 106 12.03 -12.11 -10.47
C PRO A 106 13.01 -13.29 -10.55
N GLN A 107 13.78 -13.52 -9.47
CA GLN A 107 14.65 -14.70 -9.36
C GLN A 107 13.83 -16.00 -9.29
N ALA A 108 12.70 -16.02 -8.58
CA ALA A 108 11.81 -17.18 -8.55
C ALA A 108 11.09 -17.40 -9.88
N LEU A 109 10.75 -16.34 -10.61
CA LEU A 109 10.07 -16.43 -11.90
C LEU A 109 11.01 -16.88 -13.03
N SER A 110 12.31 -16.53 -12.97
CA SER A 110 13.29 -16.90 -14.01
C SER A 110 13.57 -18.41 -14.07
N ILE A 111 13.37 -19.12 -12.96
CA ILE A 111 13.53 -20.58 -12.87
C ILE A 111 12.24 -21.36 -13.17
N MET A 112 11.11 -20.68 -13.41
CA MET A 112 9.84 -21.30 -13.78
C MET A 112 9.74 -21.54 -15.30
N PRO A 113 9.10 -22.64 -15.73
CA PRO A 113 8.74 -22.80 -17.13
C PRO A 113 7.78 -21.68 -17.56
N GLY A 114 8.08 -21.00 -18.67
CA GLY A 114 7.32 -19.83 -19.12
C GLY A 114 7.61 -18.55 -18.34
N GLY A 115 8.75 -18.44 -17.65
CA GLY A 115 9.16 -17.29 -16.84
C GLY A 115 8.85 -15.90 -17.42
N PRO A 116 9.12 -15.61 -18.71
CA PRO A 116 8.81 -14.30 -19.30
C PRO A 116 7.32 -13.93 -19.23
N PHE A 117 6.41 -14.87 -19.44
CA PHE A 117 4.96 -14.63 -19.35
C PHE A 117 4.58 -14.21 -17.92
N TRP A 118 5.02 -14.97 -16.92
CA TRP A 118 4.73 -14.69 -15.52
C TRP A 118 5.35 -13.37 -15.03
N ALA A 119 6.55 -13.03 -15.51
CA ALA A 119 7.20 -11.76 -15.19
C ALA A 119 6.39 -10.57 -15.71
N VAL A 120 5.93 -10.61 -16.97
CA VAL A 120 5.08 -9.55 -17.54
C VAL A 120 3.79 -9.39 -16.74
N THR A 121 3.09 -10.48 -16.44
CA THR A 121 1.85 -10.43 -15.65
C THR A 121 2.10 -9.87 -14.24
N PHE A 122 3.18 -10.29 -13.58
CA PHE A 122 3.52 -9.84 -12.24
C PHE A 122 3.87 -8.34 -12.18
N PHE A 123 4.73 -7.86 -13.08
CA PHE A 123 5.07 -6.44 -13.12
C PHE A 123 3.93 -5.56 -13.60
N PHE A 124 3.08 -6.06 -14.51
CA PHE A 124 1.87 -5.36 -14.90
C PHE A 124 0.90 -5.22 -13.72
N MET A 125 0.73 -6.28 -12.92
CA MET A 125 -0.04 -6.23 -11.67
C MET A 125 0.54 -5.22 -10.68
N LEU A 126 1.86 -5.21 -10.47
CA LEU A 126 2.50 -4.21 -9.58
C LEU A 126 2.29 -2.77 -10.07
N LEU A 127 2.35 -2.56 -11.39
CA LEU A 127 2.09 -1.27 -12.00
C LEU A 127 0.64 -0.81 -11.75
N THR A 128 -0.35 -1.69 -11.98
CA THR A 128 -1.75 -1.33 -11.76
C THR A 128 -2.08 -1.08 -10.30
N LEU A 129 -1.52 -1.88 -9.38
CA LEU A 129 -1.66 -1.69 -7.93
C LEU A 129 -1.09 -0.32 -7.48
N GLY A 130 0.08 0.04 -7.98
CA GLY A 130 0.69 1.33 -7.69
C GLY A 130 -0.08 2.50 -8.28
N LEU A 131 -0.51 2.39 -9.55
CA LEU A 131 -1.19 3.46 -10.26
C LEU A 131 -2.53 3.86 -9.62
N ASP A 132 -3.36 2.89 -9.25
CA ASP A 132 -4.67 3.16 -8.63
C ASP A 132 -4.52 3.95 -7.32
N SER A 133 -3.59 3.51 -6.47
CA SER A 133 -3.26 4.19 -5.21
C SER A 133 -2.74 5.61 -5.43
N GLN A 134 -1.90 5.82 -6.46
CA GLN A 134 -1.36 7.14 -6.79
C GLN A 134 -2.43 8.09 -7.31
N PHE A 135 -3.39 7.60 -8.11
CA PHE A 135 -4.52 8.40 -8.57
C PHE A 135 -5.40 8.84 -7.39
N ALA A 136 -5.68 7.95 -6.45
CA ALA A 136 -6.49 8.26 -5.27
C ALA A 136 -5.91 9.40 -4.43
N LEU A 137 -4.65 9.29 -4.04
CA LEU A 137 -4.00 10.30 -3.20
C LEU A 137 -3.81 11.64 -3.92
N SER A 138 -3.47 11.59 -5.21
CA SER A 138 -3.29 12.81 -6.02
C SER A 138 -4.60 13.54 -6.23
N ASP A 139 -5.68 12.83 -6.56
CA ASP A 139 -7.00 13.43 -6.79
C ASP A 139 -7.55 14.11 -5.53
N VAL A 140 -7.35 13.49 -4.36
CA VAL A 140 -7.77 14.06 -3.07
C VAL A 140 -6.96 15.30 -2.73
N THR A 141 -5.64 15.28 -2.95
CA THR A 141 -4.77 16.43 -2.72
C THR A 141 -5.16 17.61 -3.62
N ILE A 142 -5.38 17.34 -4.91
CA ILE A 142 -5.80 18.35 -5.88
C ILE A 142 -7.20 18.89 -5.54
N SER A 143 -8.15 18.01 -5.20
CA SER A 143 -9.50 18.41 -4.83
C SER A 143 -9.50 19.29 -3.58
N GLY A 144 -8.75 18.91 -2.55
CA GLY A 144 -8.56 19.72 -1.35
C GLY A 144 -7.96 21.10 -1.64
N LEU A 145 -7.00 21.19 -2.56
CA LEU A 145 -6.45 22.49 -2.99
C LEU A 145 -7.51 23.35 -3.69
N LEU A 146 -8.31 22.76 -4.57
CA LEU A 146 -9.34 23.47 -5.34
C LEU A 146 -10.53 23.91 -4.47
N ASP A 147 -10.85 23.16 -3.41
CA ASP A 147 -11.92 23.50 -2.48
C ASP A 147 -11.53 24.65 -1.53
N ASN A 148 -10.26 24.70 -1.10
CA ASN A 148 -9.73 25.83 -0.31
C ASN A 148 -9.53 27.10 -1.15
N PHE A 149 -9.19 26.98 -2.43
CA PHE A 149 -8.92 28.09 -3.33
C PHE A 149 -9.85 28.07 -4.54
N SER A 150 -11.09 28.52 -4.35
CA SER A 150 -12.15 28.51 -5.38
C SER A 150 -11.77 29.17 -6.71
N GLY A 151 -10.88 30.18 -6.68
CA GLY A 151 -10.35 30.85 -7.88
C GLY A 151 -9.48 29.95 -8.78
N LEU A 152 -8.89 28.88 -8.25
CA LEU A 152 -8.11 27.90 -9.01
C LEU A 152 -8.98 26.91 -9.80
N ARG A 153 -10.27 26.78 -9.45
CA ARG A 153 -11.19 25.82 -10.09
C ARG A 153 -11.33 26.02 -11.60
N ARG A 154 -11.31 27.28 -12.06
CA ARG A 154 -11.33 27.63 -13.50
C ARG A 154 -10.07 27.17 -14.25
N TYR A 155 -8.97 26.92 -13.54
CA TYR A 155 -7.68 26.50 -14.08
C TYR A 155 -7.33 25.07 -13.68
N LYS A 156 -8.31 24.24 -13.30
CA LYS A 156 -8.11 22.86 -12.84
C LYS A 156 -7.11 22.06 -13.69
N PRO A 157 -7.17 22.04 -15.05
CA PRO A 157 -6.18 21.31 -15.85
C PRO A 157 -4.74 21.80 -15.66
N PHE A 158 -4.54 23.12 -15.53
CA PHE A 158 -3.21 23.69 -15.28
C PHE A 158 -2.70 23.40 -13.87
N VAL A 159 -3.59 23.36 -12.88
CA VAL A 159 -3.25 22.98 -11.50
C VAL A 159 -2.79 21.52 -11.46
N ILE A 160 -3.49 20.62 -12.15
CA ILE A 160 -3.11 19.20 -12.26
C ILE A 160 -1.73 19.05 -12.91
N ILE A 161 -1.49 19.72 -14.04
CA ILE A 161 -0.18 19.67 -14.71
C ILE A 161 0.92 20.23 -13.80
N GLY A 162 0.67 21.36 -13.14
CA GLY A 162 1.60 21.96 -12.19
C GLY A 162 1.94 21.01 -11.03
N TYR A 163 0.93 20.38 -10.42
CA TYR A 163 1.12 19.37 -9.39
C TYR A 163 1.99 18.20 -9.89
N CYS A 164 1.65 17.62 -11.04
CA CYS A 164 2.42 16.52 -11.62
C CYS A 164 3.88 16.89 -11.91
N VAL A 165 4.13 18.11 -12.43
CA VAL A 165 5.49 18.60 -12.70
C VAL A 165 6.27 18.77 -11.39
N VAL A 166 5.65 19.35 -10.35
CA VAL A 166 6.29 19.50 -9.04
C VAL A 166 6.62 18.12 -8.44
N CYS A 167 5.68 17.18 -8.43
CA CYS A 167 5.91 15.82 -7.95
C CYS A 167 7.01 15.11 -8.75
N PHE A 168 7.03 15.26 -10.08
CA PHE A 168 8.09 14.70 -10.93
C PHE A 168 9.46 15.24 -10.56
N LEU A 169 9.60 16.57 -10.42
CA LEU A 169 10.87 17.21 -10.05
C LEU A 169 11.34 16.78 -8.65
N LEU A 170 10.42 16.64 -7.69
CA LEU A 170 10.73 16.15 -6.34
C LEU A 170 11.10 14.66 -6.32
N ALA A 171 10.60 13.86 -7.27
CA ALA A 171 10.93 12.44 -7.40
C ALA A 171 12.26 12.20 -8.13
N LEU A 172 12.77 13.13 -8.93
CA LEU A 172 14.02 12.97 -9.69
C LEU A 172 15.24 12.51 -8.85
N PRO A 173 15.49 13.06 -7.64
CA PRO A 173 16.60 12.61 -6.81
C PRO A 173 16.51 11.12 -6.41
N MET A 174 15.30 10.56 -6.36
CA MET A 174 15.07 9.14 -6.04
C MET A 174 15.44 8.21 -7.20
N CYS A 175 15.63 8.73 -8.42
CA CYS A 175 16.07 7.97 -9.59
C CYS A 175 17.59 7.95 -9.77
N ALA A 176 18.35 8.69 -8.95
CA ALA A 176 19.81 8.71 -8.99
C ALA A 176 20.43 7.40 -8.43
N PRO A 177 21.73 7.10 -8.65
CA PRO A 177 22.38 5.86 -8.20
C PRO A 177 22.33 5.59 -6.67
N GLY A 178 22.04 6.60 -5.85
CA GLY A 178 21.81 6.49 -4.40
C GLY A 178 20.35 6.73 -3.98
N GLY A 179 19.43 6.87 -4.93
CA GLY A 179 18.05 7.28 -4.68
C GLY A 179 17.25 6.28 -3.83
N ILE A 180 17.67 5.01 -3.77
CA ILE A 180 17.06 4.01 -2.89
C ILE A 180 17.18 4.37 -1.39
N TYR A 181 18.23 5.08 -0.99
CA TYR A 181 18.37 5.55 0.40
C TYR A 181 17.35 6.63 0.72
N LEU A 182 17.16 7.59 -0.21
CA LEU A 182 16.13 8.61 -0.08
C LEU A 182 14.73 7.98 -0.10
N PHE A 183 14.48 7.03 -1.01
CA PHE A 183 13.23 6.27 -1.04
C PHE A 183 12.94 5.58 0.30
N THR A 184 13.93 4.89 0.86
CA THR A 184 13.77 4.16 2.12
C THR A 184 13.53 5.12 3.29
N LEU A 185 14.26 6.24 3.32
CA LEU A 185 14.06 7.29 4.32
C LEU A 185 12.63 7.85 4.25
N MET A 186 12.15 8.18 3.05
CA MET A 186 10.77 8.66 2.89
C MET A 186 9.77 7.56 3.26
N ASN A 187 9.95 6.32 2.81
CA ASN A 187 9.03 5.23 3.09
C ASN A 187 8.85 5.00 4.60
N GLU A 188 9.96 5.02 5.36
CA GLU A 188 9.92 4.75 6.80
C GLU A 188 9.39 5.94 7.63
N TYR A 189 9.72 7.17 7.25
CA TYR A 189 9.47 8.35 8.10
C TYR A 189 8.36 9.30 7.60
N SER A 190 7.92 9.24 6.34
CA SER A 190 6.95 10.22 5.83
C SER A 190 5.57 10.06 6.45
N ALA A 191 5.04 8.84 6.39
CA ALA A 191 3.63 8.55 6.65
C ALA A 191 3.39 7.71 7.91
N ASN A 192 4.40 6.93 8.36
CA ASN A 192 4.21 5.96 9.44
C ASN A 192 3.65 6.58 10.72
N LEU A 193 4.36 7.56 11.30
CA LEU A 193 3.91 8.17 12.57
C LEU A 193 2.91 9.30 12.34
N SER A 194 3.07 10.07 11.26
CA SER A 194 2.24 11.23 10.96
C SER A 194 0.77 10.86 10.74
N VAL A 195 0.50 9.83 9.95
CA VAL A 195 -0.88 9.41 9.64
C VAL A 195 -1.59 8.84 10.86
N ILE A 196 -0.89 8.06 11.69
CA ILE A 196 -1.46 7.50 12.92
C ILE A 196 -1.86 8.63 13.87
N VAL A 197 -0.99 9.65 14.03
CA VAL A 197 -1.28 10.82 14.85
C VAL A 197 -2.43 11.64 14.28
N CYS A 198 -2.47 11.86 12.95
CA CYS A 198 -3.59 12.53 12.28
C CYS A 198 -4.91 11.79 12.50
N GLY A 199 -4.95 10.48 12.25
CA GLY A 199 -6.15 9.66 12.46
C GLY A 199 -6.62 9.64 13.91
N PHE A 200 -5.70 9.65 14.87
CA PHE A 200 -6.02 9.75 16.30
C PHE A 200 -6.71 11.09 16.64
N PHE A 201 -6.19 12.20 16.13
CA PHE A 201 -6.82 13.51 16.33
C PHE A 201 -8.14 13.65 15.58
N GLU A 202 -8.25 13.15 14.35
CA GLU A 202 -9.52 13.10 13.61
C GLU A 202 -10.60 12.38 14.41
N PHE A 203 -10.27 11.21 14.97
CA PHE A 203 -11.19 10.46 15.83
C PHE A 203 -11.61 11.26 17.06
N ILE A 204 -10.66 11.88 17.79
CA ILE A 204 -10.99 12.68 18.98
C ILE A 204 -11.89 13.85 18.63
N ILE A 205 -11.57 14.58 17.56
CA ILE A 205 -12.32 15.75 17.13
C ILE A 205 -13.75 15.35 16.79
N ILE A 206 -13.94 14.29 16.00
CA ILE A 206 -15.28 13.86 15.58
C ILE A 206 -16.07 13.30 16.77
N ALA A 207 -15.50 12.36 17.52
CA ALA A 207 -16.22 11.62 18.55
C ALA A 207 -16.49 12.41 19.85
N TYR A 208 -15.60 13.35 20.22
CA TYR A 208 -15.69 14.03 21.52
C TYR A 208 -15.85 15.54 21.44
N ILE A 209 -15.36 16.20 20.38
CA ILE A 209 -15.45 17.67 20.26
C ILE A 209 -16.66 18.08 19.44
N TYR A 210 -16.86 17.47 18.27
CA TYR A 210 -17.99 17.76 17.38
C TYR A 210 -19.30 17.16 17.91
N GLY A 211 -19.25 15.88 18.30
CA GLY A 211 -20.40 15.13 18.82
C GLY A 211 -21.14 14.37 17.72
#